data_AF-A0A1E1WEQ9-F1
#
_entry.id   AF-A0A1E1WEQ9-F1
#
_cell.length_a   1.000
_cell.length_b   1.000
_cell.length_c   1.000
_cell.angle_alpha   90.00
_cell.angle_beta   90.00
_cell.angle_gamma   90.00
#
_symmetry.space_group_name_H-M   'P 1'
#
loop_
_entity.id
_entity.type
_entity.pdbx_description
1 polymer ?
#
loop_
_entity_poly.entity_id
_entity_poly.type
_entity_poly.pdbx_seq_one_letter_code
_entity_poly.pdbx_strand_id
1 'polypeptide(L)'
;MLKMANAYGVSEAELNIAKQQAARRAELRKEFIKQKTNPWKNAAEAGYVFDPAMQKFTSMKATHFQLFKPNRSNSLFGIFAVVVPMLTYGYLIYNERTAREAKIRSGETKYRERMFKLA
;
A
#
# COMPACT_ATOMS: atom_id res chain seq x y z
N MET A 1 34.26 11.21 -22.72
CA MET A 1 34.73 10.37 -21.60
C MET A 1 34.18 8.96 -21.82
N LEU A 2 34.95 8.08 -22.47
CA LEU A 2 34.54 6.71 -22.78
C LEU A 2 34.50 5.89 -21.48
N LYS A 3 33.30 5.44 -21.08
CA LYS A 3 33.15 4.49 -19.97
C LYS A 3 33.74 3.15 -20.43
N MET A 4 34.86 2.75 -19.84
CA MET A 4 35.46 1.43 -20.06
C MET A 4 34.45 0.37 -19.60
N ALA A 5 33.89 -0.37 -20.56
CA ALA A 5 32.97 -1.47 -20.28
C ALA A 5 33.78 -2.72 -19.94
N ASN A 6 33.45 -3.39 -18.84
CA ASN A 6 34.04 -4.67 -18.48
C ASN A 6 33.62 -5.78 -19.45
N ALA A 7 34.20 -6.99 -19.30
CA ALA A 7 33.86 -8.20 -20.06
C ALA A 7 32.37 -8.58 -20.10
N TYR A 8 31.54 -7.98 -19.26
CA TYR A 8 30.08 -8.18 -19.18
C TYR A 8 29.26 -7.04 -19.81
N GLY A 9 29.89 -6.05 -20.45
CA GLY A 9 29.21 -4.89 -21.05
C GLY A 9 28.68 -3.87 -20.03
N VAL A 10 29.09 -3.98 -18.77
CA VAL A 10 28.62 -3.17 -17.63
C VAL A 10 29.74 -2.25 -17.15
N SER A 11 29.39 -1.07 -16.65
CA SER A 11 30.33 -0.13 -16.03
C SER A 11 31.02 -0.77 -14.81
N GLU A 12 32.29 -0.48 -14.57
CA GLU A 12 33.03 -0.96 -13.38
C GLU A 12 32.31 -0.64 -12.06
N ALA A 13 31.69 0.53 -11.97
CA ALA A 13 30.94 0.94 -10.78
C ALA A 13 29.72 0.03 -10.52
N GLU A 14 28.95 -0.27 -11.58
CA GLU A 14 27.75 -1.12 -11.50
C GLU A 14 28.13 -2.57 -11.16
N LEU A 15 29.23 -3.05 -11.70
CA LEU A 15 29.79 -4.38 -11.39
C LEU A 15 30.19 -4.47 -9.91
N ASN A 16 30.81 -3.43 -9.35
CA ASN A 16 31.16 -3.38 -7.94
C ASN A 16 29.93 -3.37 -7.03
N ILE A 17 28.88 -2.63 -7.39
CA ILE A 17 27.60 -2.65 -6.67
C ILE A 17 26.99 -4.06 -6.70
N ALA A 18 26.97 -4.72 -7.85
CA ALA A 18 26.45 -6.08 -7.99
C ALA A 18 27.22 -7.08 -7.12
N LYS A 19 28.55 -6.99 -7.10
CA LYS A 19 29.41 -7.81 -6.21
C LYS A 19 29.08 -7.59 -4.74
N GLN A 20 28.93 -6.33 -4.30
CA GLN A 20 28.58 -6.01 -2.91
C GLN A 20 27.19 -6.55 -2.53
N GLN A 21 26.21 -6.46 -3.42
CA GLN A 21 24.87 -7.02 -3.19
C GLN A 21 24.92 -8.55 -3.09
N ALA A 22 25.68 -9.20 -3.98
CA ALA A 22 25.85 -10.65 -3.96
C ALA A 22 26.54 -11.12 -2.68
N ALA A 23 27.60 -10.44 -2.25
CA ALA A 23 28.30 -10.72 -1.00
C ALA A 23 27.35 -10.62 0.22
N ARG A 24 26.61 -9.50 0.33
CA ARG A 24 25.63 -9.29 1.41
C ARG A 24 24.54 -10.37 1.43
N ARG A 25 24.04 -10.77 0.25
CA ARG A 25 23.03 -11.83 0.14
C ARG A 25 23.58 -13.20 0.55
N ALA A 26 24.84 -13.48 0.21
CA ALA A 26 25.52 -14.71 0.61
C ALA A 26 25.75 -14.77 2.12
N GLU A 27 26.15 -13.67 2.75
CA GLU A 27 26.30 -13.54 4.21
C GLU A 27 24.99 -13.82 4.94
N LEU A 28 23.91 -13.11 4.58
CA LEU A 28 22.59 -13.30 5.19
C LEU A 28 22.07 -14.73 5.01
N ARG A 29 22.29 -15.32 3.83
CA ARG A 29 21.92 -16.72 3.57
C ARG A 29 22.71 -17.69 4.44
N LYS A 30 24.00 -17.46 4.62
CA LYS A 30 24.87 -18.28 5.48
C LYS A 30 24.40 -18.22 6.94
N GLU A 31 24.05 -17.04 7.44
CA GLU A 31 23.48 -16.87 8.78
C GLU A 31 22.15 -17.59 8.93
N PHE A 32 21.24 -17.43 7.97
CA PHE A 32 19.94 -18.10 7.99
C PHE A 32 20.08 -19.63 7.97
N ILE A 33 20.92 -20.18 7.09
CA ILE A 33 21.17 -21.62 7.03
C ILE A 33 21.73 -22.10 8.36
N LYS A 34 22.73 -21.42 8.93
CA LYS A 34 23.32 -21.78 10.23
C LYS A 34 22.27 -21.86 11.35
N GLN A 35 21.32 -20.94 11.37
CA GLN A 35 20.25 -20.91 12.36
C GLN A 35 19.18 -21.98 12.11
N LYS A 36 18.82 -22.19 10.84
CA LYS A 36 17.82 -23.18 10.44
C LYS A 36 18.30 -24.62 10.64
N THR A 37 19.56 -24.91 10.38
CA THR A 37 20.12 -26.26 10.51
C THR A 37 20.42 -26.65 11.96
N ASN A 38 20.37 -25.71 12.91
CA ASN A 38 20.57 -26.01 14.33
C ASN A 38 19.28 -26.59 14.93
N PRO A 39 19.27 -27.87 15.35
CA PRO A 39 18.06 -28.54 15.83
C PRO A 39 17.58 -28.03 17.19
N TRP A 40 18.46 -27.45 18.02
CA TRP A 40 18.13 -27.06 19.40
C TRP A 40 17.68 -25.60 19.52
N LYS A 41 18.16 -24.73 18.63
CA LYS A 41 17.97 -23.28 18.75
C LYS A 41 16.51 -22.83 18.52
N ASN A 42 15.79 -23.49 17.61
CA ASN A 42 14.40 -23.14 17.29
C ASN A 42 13.39 -24.12 17.92
N ALA A 43 13.85 -25.06 18.76
CA ALA A 43 12.98 -26.06 19.38
C ALA A 43 12.06 -25.47 20.46
N ALA A 44 12.49 -24.39 21.13
CA ALA A 44 11.72 -23.72 22.19
C ALA A 44 10.69 -22.71 21.64
N GLU A 45 10.98 -22.06 20.50
CA GLU A 45 10.13 -21.01 19.91
C GLU A 45 9.46 -21.51 18.62
N ALA A 46 8.43 -22.34 18.75
CA ALA A 46 7.53 -22.81 17.68
C ALA A 46 8.16 -23.23 16.33
N GLY A 47 9.46 -23.53 16.29
CA GLY A 47 10.19 -23.95 15.09
C GLY A 47 10.57 -22.85 14.09
N TYR A 48 10.30 -21.56 14.34
CA TYR A 48 10.59 -20.51 13.37
C TYR A 48 11.93 -19.80 13.62
N VAL A 49 12.62 -19.40 12.55
CA VAL A 49 13.82 -18.56 12.63
C VAL A 49 13.38 -17.11 12.63
N PHE A 50 13.67 -16.39 13.70
CA PHE A 50 13.35 -14.97 13.81
C PHE A 50 14.19 -14.13 12.83
N ASP A 51 13.52 -13.28 12.02
CA ASP A 51 14.17 -12.33 11.13
C ASP A 51 14.01 -10.88 11.65
N PRO A 52 15.11 -10.25 12.10
CA PRO A 52 15.09 -8.84 12.51
C PRO A 52 14.66 -7.87 11.41
N ALA A 53 14.89 -8.19 10.13
CA ALA A 53 14.50 -7.32 9.02
C ALA A 53 12.97 -7.28 8.86
N MET A 54 12.31 -8.43 8.96
CA MET A 54 10.85 -8.55 8.95
C MET A 54 10.22 -7.83 10.14
N GLN A 55 10.81 -7.97 11.33
CA GLN A 55 10.36 -7.21 12.50
C GLN A 55 10.47 -5.71 12.26
N LYS A 56 11.63 -5.20 11.81
CA LYS A 56 11.83 -3.77 11.54
C LYS A 56 10.83 -3.23 10.52
N PHE A 57 10.55 -3.98 9.45
CA PHE A 57 9.55 -3.61 8.46
C PHE A 57 8.14 -3.51 9.05
N THR A 58 7.78 -4.49 9.89
CA THR A 58 6.47 -4.53 10.56
C THR A 58 6.34 -3.38 11.56
N SER A 59 7.38 -3.14 12.37
CA SER A 59 7.46 -2.01 13.30
C SER A 59 7.34 -0.68 12.56
N MET A 60 8.01 -0.51 11.42
CA MET A 60 7.93 0.70 10.59
C MET A 60 6.51 0.96 10.07
N LYS A 61 5.78 -0.09 9.68
CA LYS A 61 4.37 0.02 9.29
C LYS A 61 3.48 0.41 10.46
N ALA A 62 3.71 -0.19 11.64
CA ALA A 62 2.95 0.14 12.84
C ALA A 62 3.18 1.60 13.28
N THR A 63 4.42 2.08 13.21
CA THR A 63 4.79 3.45 13.63
C THR A 63 4.73 4.49 12.51
N HIS A 64 4.16 4.15 11.34
CA HIS A 64 4.15 5.04 10.16
C HIS A 64 3.56 6.43 10.47
N PHE A 65 2.55 6.50 11.34
CA PHE A 65 1.91 7.75 11.73
C PHE A 65 2.84 8.68 12.50
N GLN A 66 3.73 8.14 13.33
CA GLN A 66 4.71 8.94 14.08
C GLN A 66 5.75 9.59 13.17
N LEU A 67 6.04 8.94 12.04
CA LEU A 67 7.00 9.40 11.03
C LEU A 67 6.35 10.26 9.94
N PHE A 68 5.03 10.42 9.97
CA PHE A 68 4.31 11.20 8.98
C PHE A 68 4.69 12.67 9.06
N LYS A 69 5.05 13.24 7.89
CA LYS A 69 5.29 14.67 7.73
C LYS A 69 4.24 15.24 6.78
N PRO A 70 3.52 16.31 7.15
CA PRO A 70 2.57 16.94 6.26
C PRO A 70 3.31 17.55 5.06
N ASN A 71 2.91 17.14 3.86
CA ASN A 71 3.44 17.63 2.59
C ASN A 71 2.27 17.97 1.66
N ARG A 72 2.46 18.92 0.75
CA ARG A 72 1.45 19.34 -0.24
C ARG A 72 0.92 18.15 -1.04
N SER A 73 1.80 17.23 -1.47
CA SER A 73 1.40 16.01 -2.19
C SER A 73 0.47 15.13 -1.34
N ASN A 74 0.81 14.93 -0.07
CA ASN A 74 0.08 14.04 0.84
C ASN A 74 -1.28 14.65 1.23
N SER A 75 -1.32 15.97 1.45
CA SER A 75 -2.55 16.70 1.72
C SER A 75 -3.50 16.70 0.53
N LEU A 76 -3.00 16.93 -0.69
CA LEU A 76 -3.82 16.84 -1.90
C LEU A 76 -4.37 15.43 -2.09
N PHE A 77 -3.55 14.39 -1.91
CA PHE A 77 -4.01 13.01 -1.96
C PHE A 77 -5.14 12.76 -0.95
N GLY A 78 -5.01 13.22 0.29
CA GLY A 78 -6.07 13.10 1.30
C GLY A 78 -7.38 13.78 0.88
N ILE A 79 -7.31 14.97 0.30
CA ILE A 79 -8.49 15.70 -0.19
C ILE A 79 -9.18 14.93 -1.32
N PHE A 80 -8.43 14.46 -2.32
CA PHE A 80 -8.99 13.72 -3.44
C PHE A 80 -9.48 12.33 -3.06
N ALA A 81 -8.83 11.66 -2.10
CA ALA A 81 -9.21 10.32 -1.68
C ALA A 81 -10.40 10.30 -0.72
N VAL A 82 -10.62 11.36 0.06
CA VAL A 82 -11.65 11.39 1.13
C VAL A 82 -12.75 12.40 0.83
N VAL A 83 -12.37 13.67 0.64
CA VAL A 83 -13.34 14.78 0.55
C VAL A 83 -14.12 14.71 -0.76
N VAL A 84 -13.44 14.46 -1.88
CA VAL A 84 -14.08 14.42 -3.20
C VAL A 84 -15.12 13.28 -3.30
N PRO A 85 -14.83 12.02 -2.92
CA PRO A 85 -15.83 10.95 -2.91
C PRO A 85 -17.03 11.26 -2.00
N MET A 86 -16.79 11.87 -0.84
CA MET A 86 -17.87 12.22 0.08
C MET A 86 -18.83 13.27 -0.51
N LEU A 87 -18.28 14.34 -1.10
CA LEU A 87 -19.08 15.39 -1.73
C LEU A 87 -19.78 14.91 -3.00
N THR A 88 -19.10 14.14 -3.84
CA THR A 88 -19.68 13.60 -5.07
C THR A 88 -20.83 12.65 -4.77
N TYR A 89 -20.68 11.75 -3.79
CA TYR A 89 -21.76 10.86 -3.38
C TYR A 89 -22.97 11.63 -2.83
N GLY A 90 -22.73 12.63 -1.97
CA GLY A 90 -23.79 13.50 -1.45
C GLY A 90 -24.54 14.23 -2.56
N TYR A 91 -23.82 14.78 -3.54
CA TYR A 91 -24.40 15.48 -4.68
C TYR A 91 -25.24 14.56 -5.58
N LEU A 92 -24.75 13.35 -5.86
CA LEU A 92 -25.50 12.36 -6.65
C LEU A 92 -26.82 11.97 -5.99
N ILE A 93 -26.81 11.72 -4.67
CA ILE A 93 -28.03 11.43 -3.92
C ILE A 93 -28.98 12.61 -3.93
N TYR A 94 -28.46 13.82 -3.69
CA TYR A 94 -29.29 15.03 -3.69
C TYR A 94 -30.01 15.19 -5.02
N ASN A 95 -29.29 15.09 -6.14
CA ASN A 95 -29.87 15.20 -7.47
C ASN A 95 -30.92 14.11 -7.75
N GLU A 96 -30.63 12.85 -7.39
CA GLU A 96 -31.57 11.74 -7.57
C GLU A 96 -32.86 11.98 -6.77
N ARG A 97 -32.74 12.42 -5.52
CA ARG A 97 -33.88 12.73 -4.66
C ARG A 97 -34.70 13.91 -5.17
N THR A 98 -34.06 15.02 -5.52
CA THR A 98 -34.76 16.23 -6.00
C THR A 98 -35.44 15.98 -7.34
N ALA A 99 -34.77 15.30 -8.28
CA ALA A 99 -35.37 14.94 -9.56
C ALA A 99 -36.55 13.98 -9.39
N ARG A 100 -36.44 13.01 -8.48
CA ARG A 100 -37.54 12.09 -8.15
C ARG A 100 -38.72 12.82 -7.52
N GLU A 101 -38.48 13.70 -6.56
CA GLU A 101 -39.53 14.53 -5.94
C GLU A 101 -40.23 15.43 -6.96
N ALA A 102 -39.48 16.04 -7.88
CA ALA A 102 -40.04 16.86 -8.95
C ALA A 102 -41.01 16.06 -9.84
N LYS A 103 -40.61 14.86 -10.29
CA LYS A 103 -41.46 13.95 -11.08
C LYS A 103 -42.70 13.46 -10.35
N ILE A 104 -42.62 13.35 -9.02
CA ILE A 104 -43.76 12.99 -8.17
C ILE A 104 -44.74 14.16 -8.08
N ARG A 105 -44.24 15.39 -7.92
CA ARG A 105 -45.05 16.62 -7.84
C ARG A 105 -45.68 17.01 -9.18
N SER A 106 -45.00 16.80 -10.31
CA SER A 106 -45.55 17.05 -11.64
C SER A 106 -46.57 16.00 -12.09
N GLY A 107 -46.71 14.89 -11.35
CA GLY A 107 -47.63 13.80 -11.68
C GLY A 107 -47.15 12.87 -12.80
N GLU A 108 -45.92 13.05 -13.31
CA GLU A 108 -45.34 12.19 -14.35
C GLU A 108 -45.14 10.75 -13.90
N THR A 109 -44.91 10.54 -12.59
CA THR A 109 -44.74 9.19 -12.01
C THR A 109 -46.06 8.64 -11.47
N LYS A 110 -46.48 7.50 -12.02
CA LYS A 110 -47.69 6.79 -11.57
C LYS A 110 -47.52 6.33 -10.12
N TYR A 111 -48.60 6.37 -9.35
CA TYR A 111 -48.57 5.99 -7.92
C TYR A 111 -48.00 4.58 -7.68
N ARG A 112 -48.31 3.62 -8.57
CA ARG A 112 -47.82 2.24 -8.47
C ARG A 112 -46.29 2.11 -8.62
N GLU A 113 -45.66 3.04 -9.32
CA GLU A 113 -44.22 3.04 -9.67
C GLU A 113 -43.36 3.77 -8.62
N ARG A 114 -43.98 4.37 -7.58
CA ARG A 114 -43.26 4.98 -6.45
C ARG A 114 -42.62 3.90 -5.59
N MET A 115 -41.32 4.02 -5.31
CA MET A 115 -40.58 3.05 -4.48
C MET A 115 -41.02 3.07 -3.00
N PHE A 116 -41.28 4.26 -2.45
CA PHE A 116 -41.75 4.43 -1.07
C PHE A 116 -43.17 4.99 -1.09
N LYS A 117 -44.15 4.18 -0.65
CA LYS A 117 -45.59 4.49 -0.77
C LYS A 117 -46.26 4.82 0.58
N LEU A 118 -45.68 4.35 1.69
CA LEU A 118 -46.32 4.32 3.02
C LEU A 118 -45.42 4.89 4.13
N ALA A 119 -44.34 5.58 3.76
CA ALA A 119 -43.42 6.23 4.67
C ALA A 119 -43.68 7.74 4.69
#